data_AF-A0AAV6JPY9-F1
#
_entry.id   AF-A0AAV6JPY9-F1
#
_cell.length_a   1.000
_cell.length_b   1.000
_cell.length_c   1.000
_cell.angle_alpha   90.00
_cell.angle_beta   90.00
_cell.angle_gamma   90.00
#
_symmetry.space_group_name_H-M   'P 1'
#
loop_
_entity.id
_entity.type
_entity.pdbx_description
1 polymer ?
#
loop_
_entity_poly.entity_id
_entity_poly.type
_entity_poly.pdbx_seq_one_letter_code
_entity_poly.pdbx_strand_id
1 'polypeptide(L)'
;MTVPLFVPFQIETEKLLAHLVEEEMNKRTKEGTYKGKKFNAICHFFGYQARGSLPSKFDCDYAFVLGHICYHILAAGLNGYLATVTNLKHPVNKWRCGAAPITAMMTVKRYGRGPGASFIGKPALHPATVDLTGKAYELLRKNATKFLMEDVYRNPGPLQFDGPGADSKVVTLCVEDQDYMGRIKELKEYLDKVRTIVKPGCSQDVLKAALSAMAAVTEILSVMSSPASNGNTPF
;
A
#
# COMPACT_ATOMS: atom_id res chain seq x y z
N MET A 1 -0.52 21.96 -24.89
CA MET A 1 0.26 20.78 -25.32
C MET A 1 -0.06 19.65 -24.37
N THR A 2 -1.13 18.93 -24.66
CA THR A 2 -1.64 17.81 -23.87
C THR A 2 -0.66 16.67 -24.06
N VAL A 3 0.11 16.33 -23.01
CA VAL A 3 0.86 15.08 -23.01
C VAL A 3 -0.19 13.97 -23.05
N PRO A 4 -0.24 13.13 -24.10
CA PRO A 4 -1.12 11.98 -24.07
C PRO A 4 -0.64 11.14 -22.90
N LEU A 5 -1.48 10.99 -21.86
CA LEU A 5 -1.33 9.85 -20.98
C LEU A 5 -1.36 8.65 -21.90
N PHE A 6 -0.26 7.90 -21.98
CA PHE A 6 -0.27 6.58 -22.55
C PHE A 6 -1.19 5.77 -21.62
N VAL A 7 -2.45 5.66 -22.01
CA VAL A 7 -3.50 4.96 -21.30
C VAL A 7 -3.31 3.50 -21.68
N PRO A 8 -2.76 2.61 -20.84
CA PRO A 8 -2.54 1.19 -21.17
C PRO A 8 -3.84 0.40 -21.40
N PHE A 9 -5.01 1.05 -21.40
CA PHE A 9 -6.33 0.45 -21.48
C PHE A 9 -6.75 0.02 -22.89
N GLN A 10 -5.88 0.17 -23.90
CA GLN A 10 -6.21 -0.24 -25.28
C GLN A 10 -5.83 -1.71 -25.56
N ILE A 11 -5.09 -2.37 -24.68
CA ILE A 11 -4.74 -3.80 -24.82
C ILE A 11 -5.71 -4.65 -23.99
N GLU A 12 -6.51 -5.46 -24.67
CA GLU A 12 -7.42 -6.46 -24.09
C GLU A 12 -6.63 -7.68 -23.60
N THR A 13 -5.94 -7.51 -22.48
CA THR A 13 -5.00 -8.51 -21.92
C THR A 13 -5.71 -9.84 -21.64
N GLU A 14 -6.96 -9.79 -21.18
CA GLU A 14 -7.79 -10.97 -20.93
C GLU A 14 -8.04 -11.80 -22.19
N LYS A 15 -8.25 -11.16 -23.34
CA LYS A 15 -8.44 -11.86 -24.62
C LYS A 15 -7.13 -12.44 -25.13
N LEU A 16 -6.02 -11.72 -24.95
CA LEU A 16 -4.69 -12.23 -25.26
C LEU A 16 -4.39 -13.50 -24.45
N LEU A 17 -4.63 -13.49 -23.15
CA LEU A 17 -4.44 -14.66 -22.30
C LEU A 17 -5.37 -15.82 -22.70
N ALA A 18 -6.64 -15.54 -22.98
CA ALA A 18 -7.58 -16.56 -23.43
C ALA A 18 -7.14 -17.23 -24.74
N HIS A 19 -6.62 -16.44 -25.69
CA HIS A 19 -6.11 -16.96 -26.96
C HIS A 19 -4.87 -17.86 -26.77
N LEU A 20 -3.91 -17.42 -25.94
CA LEU A 20 -2.71 -18.21 -25.63
C LEU A 20 -3.06 -19.54 -24.93
N VAL A 21 -4.06 -19.54 -24.04
CA VAL A 21 -4.54 -20.76 -23.40
C VAL A 21 -5.24 -21.66 -24.42
N GLU A 22 -6.07 -21.11 -25.30
CA GLU A 22 -6.74 -21.91 -26.34
C GLU A 22 -5.74 -22.60 -27.28
N GLU A 23 -4.68 -21.90 -27.70
CA GLU A 23 -3.62 -22.47 -28.53
C GLU A 23 -2.89 -23.62 -27.82
N GLU A 24 -2.51 -23.42 -26.56
CA GLU A 24 -1.85 -24.45 -25.75
C GLU A 24 -2.76 -25.67 -25.49
N MET A 25 -4.06 -25.46 -25.25
CA MET A 25 -5.04 -26.54 -25.07
C MET A 25 -5.25 -27.34 -26.37
N ASN A 26 -5.29 -26.66 -27.52
CA ASN A 26 -5.40 -27.31 -28.82
C ASN A 26 -4.16 -28.15 -29.13
N LYS A 27 -2.96 -27.65 -28.80
CA LYS A 27 -1.71 -28.41 -28.92
C LYS A 27 -1.73 -29.68 -28.08
N ARG A 28 -2.08 -29.60 -26.80
CA ARG A 28 -2.18 -30.77 -25.90
C ARG A 28 -3.24 -31.79 -26.33
N THR A 29 -4.32 -31.32 -26.94
CA THR A 29 -5.35 -32.19 -27.50
C THR A 29 -4.82 -32.97 -28.71
N LYS A 30 -4.04 -32.32 -29.60
CA LYS A 30 -3.38 -32.98 -30.74
C LYS A 30 -2.33 -34.01 -30.29
N GLU A 31 -1.60 -33.71 -29.23
CA GLU A 31 -0.60 -34.61 -28.64
C GLU A 31 -1.24 -35.74 -27.81
N GLY A 32 -2.56 -35.71 -27.57
CA GLY A 32 -3.28 -36.72 -26.78
C GLY A 32 -3.07 -36.64 -25.27
N THR A 33 -2.39 -35.59 -24.77
CA THR A 33 -2.13 -35.37 -23.34
C THR A 33 -3.32 -34.75 -22.60
N TYR A 34 -4.26 -34.15 -23.34
CA TYR A 34 -5.52 -33.62 -22.80
C TYR A 34 -6.73 -34.38 -23.38
N LYS A 35 -7.59 -34.89 -22.49
CA LYS A 35 -8.82 -35.62 -22.82
C LYS A 35 -10.09 -34.91 -22.34
N GLY A 36 -9.96 -33.68 -21.86
CA GLY A 36 -11.10 -32.91 -21.35
C GLY A 36 -11.93 -32.26 -22.44
N LYS A 37 -12.92 -31.47 -22.03
CA LYS A 37 -13.80 -30.74 -22.95
C LYS A 37 -13.05 -29.62 -23.68
N LYS A 38 -13.54 -29.24 -24.85
CA LYS A 38 -13.03 -28.08 -25.58
C LYS A 38 -13.05 -26.84 -24.68
N PHE A 39 -11.91 -26.15 -24.60
CA PHE A 39 -11.79 -24.90 -23.87
C PHE A 39 -12.72 -23.84 -24.48
N ASN A 40 -13.49 -23.15 -23.64
CA ASN A 40 -14.38 -22.05 -24.03
C ASN A 40 -14.22 -20.93 -23.00
N ALA A 41 -13.77 -19.77 -23.45
CA ALA A 41 -13.49 -18.62 -22.60
C ALA A 41 -14.52 -17.52 -22.81
N ILE A 42 -15.01 -16.95 -21.71
CA ILE A 42 -15.79 -15.72 -21.71
C ILE A 42 -14.96 -14.65 -21.02
N CYS A 43 -14.62 -13.60 -21.76
CA CYS A 43 -13.81 -12.49 -21.26
C CYS A 43 -14.70 -11.37 -20.76
N HIS A 44 -14.40 -10.85 -19.57
CA HIS A 44 -15.10 -9.72 -18.97
C HIS A 44 -14.11 -8.61 -18.63
N PHE A 45 -14.48 -7.37 -18.95
CA PHE A 45 -13.75 -6.18 -18.55
C PHE A 45 -14.64 -5.28 -17.71
N PHE A 46 -14.27 -5.11 -16.44
CA PHE A 46 -14.99 -4.25 -15.49
C PHE A 46 -14.10 -3.09 -15.09
N GLY A 47 -14.51 -1.86 -15.45
CA GLY A 47 -13.70 -0.68 -15.16
C GLY A 47 -14.52 0.60 -15.17
N TYR A 48 -15.10 0.96 -16.32
CA TYR A 48 -15.87 2.19 -16.47
C TYR A 48 -17.10 2.25 -15.56
N GLN A 49 -17.82 1.13 -15.40
CA GLN A 49 -19.02 1.07 -14.57
C GLN A 49 -18.73 1.35 -13.09
N ALA A 50 -17.54 0.97 -12.61
CA ALA A 50 -17.16 1.12 -11.20
C ALA A 50 -16.64 2.53 -10.86
N ARG A 51 -16.22 3.32 -11.85
CA ARG A 51 -15.70 4.68 -11.60
C ARG A 51 -16.78 5.73 -11.38
N GLY A 52 -17.98 5.48 -11.90
CA GLY A 52 -19.14 6.38 -11.76
C GLY A 52 -20.21 5.84 -10.80
N SER A 53 -19.92 4.79 -10.03
CA SER A 53 -20.87 4.21 -9.08
C SER A 53 -20.99 5.07 -7.81
N LEU A 54 -22.06 4.83 -7.04
CA LEU A 54 -22.21 5.45 -5.73
C LEU A 54 -21.05 5.02 -4.80
N PRO A 55 -20.45 5.96 -4.05
CA PRO A 55 -19.40 5.65 -3.09
C PRO A 55 -19.95 4.78 -1.94
N SER A 56 -19.10 3.95 -1.34
CA SER A 56 -19.47 3.23 -0.12
C SER A 56 -19.68 4.19 1.05
N LYS A 57 -20.38 3.76 2.10
CA LYS A 57 -20.49 4.56 3.34
C LYS A 57 -19.09 4.93 3.90
N PHE A 58 -18.15 4.00 3.83
CA PHE A 58 -16.76 4.25 4.20
C PHE A 58 -16.12 5.36 3.35
N ASP A 59 -16.30 5.33 2.02
CA ASP A 59 -15.75 6.36 1.13
C ASP A 59 -16.42 7.72 1.33
N CYS A 60 -17.73 7.74 1.63
CA CYS A 60 -18.46 8.96 2.01
C CYS A 60 -17.85 9.59 3.26
N ASP A 61 -17.73 8.82 4.34
CA ASP A 61 -17.16 9.29 5.61
C ASP A 61 -15.71 9.73 5.42
N TYR A 62 -14.92 8.95 4.67
CA TYR A 62 -13.51 9.23 4.41
C TYR A 62 -13.32 10.52 3.60
N ALA A 63 -14.04 10.68 2.49
CA ALA A 63 -13.97 11.88 1.66
C ALA A 63 -14.44 13.14 2.43
N PHE A 64 -15.50 13.00 3.22
CA PHE A 64 -16.01 14.09 4.06
C PHE A 64 -14.97 14.54 5.09
N VAL A 65 -14.37 13.59 5.82
CA VAL A 65 -13.32 13.88 6.81
C VAL A 65 -12.09 14.51 6.15
N LEU A 66 -11.65 14.02 4.98
CA LEU A 66 -10.55 14.63 4.24
C LEU A 66 -10.83 16.09 3.85
N GLY A 67 -12.05 16.40 3.39
CA GLY A 67 -12.47 17.77 3.10
C GLY A 67 -12.40 18.68 4.33
N HIS A 68 -12.87 18.19 5.48
CA HIS A 68 -12.78 18.90 6.76
C HIS A 68 -11.33 19.15 7.20
N ILE A 69 -10.43 18.18 6.98
CA ILE A 69 -9.01 18.36 7.27
C ILE A 69 -8.41 19.46 6.39
N CYS A 70 -8.70 19.45 5.09
CA CYS A 70 -8.25 20.50 4.17
C CYS A 70 -8.70 21.90 4.63
N TYR A 71 -9.94 22.03 5.11
CA TYR A 71 -10.43 23.29 5.69
C TYR A 71 -9.56 23.74 6.88
N HIS A 72 -9.25 22.83 7.81
CA HIS A 72 -8.40 23.17 8.97
C HIS A 72 -6.95 23.50 8.58
N ILE A 73 -6.37 22.83 7.58
CA ILE A 73 -5.05 23.15 7.03
C ILE A 73 -5.03 24.60 6.49
N LEU A 74 -6.06 24.97 5.73
CA LEU A 74 -6.20 26.32 5.18
C LEU A 74 -6.40 27.37 6.29
N ALA A 75 -7.26 27.09 7.26
CA ALA A 75 -7.51 27.98 8.40
C ALA A 75 -6.25 28.22 9.25
N ALA A 76 -5.34 27.23 9.31
CA ALA A 76 -4.04 27.35 9.97
C ALA A 76 -2.97 28.05 9.11
N GLY A 77 -3.28 28.46 7.88
CA GLY A 77 -2.34 29.12 6.98
C GLY A 77 -1.25 28.20 6.42
N LEU A 78 -1.45 26.89 6.45
CA LEU A 78 -0.48 25.89 6.00
C LEU A 78 -0.65 25.58 4.50
N ASN A 79 0.47 25.43 3.78
CA ASN A 79 0.50 25.08 2.35
C ASN A 79 1.48 23.93 2.09
N GLY A 80 1.26 23.16 1.01
CA GLY A 80 2.10 22.03 0.62
C GLY A 80 1.89 20.76 1.44
N TYR A 81 0.76 20.66 2.14
CA TYR A 81 0.37 19.50 2.93
C TYR A 81 -0.74 18.70 2.24
N LEU A 82 -0.66 17.38 2.34
CA LEU A 82 -1.71 16.44 1.99
C LEU A 82 -2.52 16.11 3.25
N ALA A 83 -3.85 16.17 3.17
CA ALA A 83 -4.73 15.69 4.22
C ALA A 83 -4.60 14.17 4.39
N THR A 84 -4.45 13.70 5.63
CA THR A 84 -4.28 12.28 5.93
C THR A 84 -5.17 11.85 7.09
N VAL A 85 -5.66 10.61 7.03
CA VAL A 85 -6.42 9.99 8.11
C VAL A 85 -5.78 8.65 8.43
N THR A 86 -5.59 8.38 9.72
CA THR A 86 -5.10 7.10 10.21
C THR A 86 -6.17 6.40 11.03
N ASN A 87 -5.96 5.12 11.37
CA ASN A 87 -6.91 4.26 12.08
C ASN A 87 -8.20 3.92 11.29
N LEU A 88 -8.13 3.88 9.96
CA LEU A 88 -9.27 3.64 9.06
C LEU A 88 -9.95 2.26 9.24
N LYS A 89 -9.27 1.30 9.88
CA LYS A 89 -9.87 0.00 10.26
C LYS A 89 -10.95 0.14 11.33
N HIS A 90 -10.81 1.15 12.20
CA HIS A 90 -11.69 1.37 13.32
C HIS A 90 -12.93 2.18 12.91
N PRO A 91 -13.97 2.24 13.76
CA PRO A 91 -15.10 3.13 13.54
C PRO A 91 -14.65 4.60 13.43
N VAL A 92 -15.45 5.42 12.73
CA VAL A 92 -15.12 6.81 12.36
C VAL A 92 -14.71 7.67 13.57
N ASN A 93 -15.32 7.46 14.73
CA ASN A 93 -15.00 8.17 15.97
C ASN A 93 -13.58 7.90 16.52
N LYS A 94 -12.89 6.86 16.04
CA LYS A 94 -11.51 6.52 16.40
C LYS A 94 -10.50 6.92 15.33
N TRP A 95 -10.96 7.51 14.24
CA TRP A 95 -10.08 8.02 13.19
C TRP A 95 -9.25 9.18 13.71
N ARG A 96 -8.02 9.28 13.21
CA ARG A 96 -7.10 10.34 13.58
C ARG A 96 -6.75 11.14 12.35
N CYS A 97 -7.17 12.40 12.39
CA CYS A 97 -6.98 13.38 11.35
C CYS A 97 -5.59 14.02 11.46
N GLY A 98 -4.95 14.27 10.32
CA GLY A 98 -3.65 14.91 10.27
C GLY A 98 -3.32 15.45 8.88
N ALA A 99 -2.08 15.94 8.74
CA ALA A 99 -1.57 16.46 7.50
C ALA A 99 -0.11 16.04 7.32
N ALA A 100 0.27 15.63 6.12
CA ALA A 100 1.64 15.23 5.81
C ALA A 100 2.22 16.15 4.71
N PRO A 101 3.44 16.69 4.86
CA PRO A 101 4.03 17.52 3.82
C PRO A 101 4.26 16.69 2.56
N ILE A 102 3.81 17.20 1.40
CA ILE A 102 3.87 16.48 0.13
C ILE A 102 5.32 16.10 -0.22
N THR A 103 6.27 16.98 0.10
CA THR A 103 7.70 16.78 -0.12
C THR A 103 8.27 15.54 0.57
N ALA A 104 7.71 15.12 1.72
CA ALA A 104 8.16 13.92 2.42
C ALA A 104 7.80 12.62 1.69
N MET A 105 6.86 12.67 0.73
CA MET A 105 6.45 11.53 -0.09
C MET A 105 7.06 11.55 -1.50
N MET A 106 7.74 12.63 -1.87
CA MET A 106 8.36 12.76 -3.20
C MET A 106 9.76 12.20 -3.20
N THR A 107 10.15 11.59 -4.32
CA THR A 107 11.57 11.27 -4.57
C THR A 107 12.00 11.83 -5.92
N VAL A 108 13.29 12.12 -6.04
CA VAL A 108 13.87 12.64 -7.27
C VAL A 108 14.58 11.50 -8.00
N LYS A 109 13.96 10.94 -9.02
CA LYS A 109 14.65 10.03 -9.93
C LYS A 109 15.46 10.85 -10.93
N ARG A 110 16.78 10.69 -10.92
CA ARG A 110 17.65 11.17 -12.01
C ARG A 110 17.47 10.20 -13.18
N TYR A 111 16.75 10.61 -14.21
CA TYR A 111 16.79 9.89 -15.48
C TYR A 111 18.19 10.07 -16.07
N GLY A 112 18.89 8.95 -16.29
CA GLY A 112 20.23 8.93 -16.86
C GLY A 112 20.26 9.28 -18.35
N ARG A 113 21.32 10.02 -18.71
CA ARG A 113 21.99 10.19 -20.01
C ARG A 113 21.22 9.71 -21.26
N GLY A 114 20.35 10.58 -21.78
CA GLY A 114 19.96 10.61 -23.18
C GLY A 114 20.25 12.00 -23.77
N PRO A 115 20.38 12.17 -25.10
CA PRO A 115 20.51 13.49 -25.72
C PRO A 115 19.26 14.32 -25.39
N GLY A 116 19.40 15.38 -24.58
CA GLY A 116 18.29 16.20 -24.09
C GLY A 116 17.82 15.90 -22.66
N ALA A 117 18.51 15.01 -21.92
CA ALA A 117 18.22 14.78 -20.51
C ALA A 117 18.67 15.98 -19.66
N SER A 118 17.72 16.63 -18.97
CA SER A 118 18.01 17.67 -17.98
C SER A 118 18.81 17.07 -16.82
N PHE A 119 19.89 17.73 -16.42
CA PHE A 119 20.68 17.37 -15.23
C PHE A 119 19.89 17.57 -13.92
N ILE A 120 18.76 18.28 -13.98
CA ILE A 120 17.85 18.50 -12.84
C ILE A 120 16.80 17.39 -12.86
N GLY A 121 16.88 16.48 -11.88
CA GLY A 121 15.87 15.45 -11.68
C GLY A 121 14.52 16.06 -11.32
N LYS A 122 13.43 15.46 -11.81
CA LYS A 122 12.07 15.91 -11.51
C LYS A 122 11.55 15.19 -10.26
N PRO A 123 11.09 15.91 -9.21
CA PRO A 123 10.50 15.26 -8.05
C PRO A 123 9.15 14.67 -8.45
N ALA A 124 8.90 13.43 -8.03
CA ALA A 124 7.65 12.73 -8.32
C ALA A 124 7.16 11.92 -7.10
N LEU A 125 5.84 11.87 -6.93
CA LEU A 125 5.18 10.90 -6.07
C LEU A 125 5.04 9.60 -6.87
N HIS A 126 5.61 8.51 -6.36
CA HIS A 126 5.54 7.23 -7.04
C HIS A 126 4.29 6.44 -6.64
N PRO A 127 3.64 5.75 -7.59
CA PRO A 127 2.58 4.81 -7.25
C PRO A 127 3.12 3.76 -6.27
N ALA A 128 2.36 3.49 -5.20
CA ALA A 128 2.64 2.37 -4.32
C ALA A 128 2.27 1.07 -5.05
N THR A 129 3.26 0.19 -5.23
CA THR A 129 3.04 -1.15 -5.78
C THR A 129 2.58 -2.10 -4.68
N VAL A 130 1.99 -3.23 -5.06
CA VAL A 130 1.66 -4.30 -4.12
C VAL A 130 2.93 -4.79 -3.41
N ASP A 131 2.90 -4.83 -2.09
CA ASP A 131 3.96 -5.43 -1.28
C ASP A 131 3.82 -6.96 -1.27
N LEU A 132 4.72 -7.65 -1.97
CA LEU A 132 4.75 -9.12 -2.04
C LEU A 132 5.16 -9.79 -0.73
N THR A 133 5.64 -9.02 0.25
CA THR A 133 5.92 -9.47 1.61
C THR A 133 4.84 -9.04 2.61
N GLY A 134 3.87 -8.25 2.16
CA GLY A 134 2.82 -7.70 3.00
C GLY A 134 1.73 -8.72 3.35
N LYS A 135 1.03 -8.46 4.46
CA LYS A 135 -0.02 -9.35 5.01
C LYS A 135 -1.16 -9.64 4.04
N ALA A 136 -1.55 -8.66 3.23
CA ALA A 136 -2.61 -8.83 2.24
C ALA A 136 -2.22 -9.85 1.15
N TYR A 137 -0.98 -9.76 0.64
CA TYR A 137 -0.47 -10.72 -0.34
C TYR A 137 -0.19 -12.08 0.28
N GLU A 138 0.32 -12.11 1.52
CA GLU A 138 0.50 -13.35 2.27
C GLU A 138 -0.83 -14.12 2.45
N LEU A 139 -1.93 -13.41 2.74
CA LEU A 139 -3.26 -14.00 2.85
C LEU A 139 -3.72 -14.62 1.52
N LEU A 140 -3.45 -13.96 0.38
CA LEU A 140 -3.70 -14.52 -0.94
C LEU A 140 -2.86 -15.78 -1.17
N ARG A 141 -1.55 -15.71 -0.90
CA ARG A 141 -0.61 -16.81 -1.09
C ARG A 141 -0.97 -18.05 -0.28
N LYS A 142 -1.37 -17.89 0.99
CA LYS A 142 -1.81 -19.00 1.87
C LYS A 142 -3.00 -19.77 1.30
N ASN A 143 -3.89 -19.08 0.59
CA ASN A 143 -5.10 -19.69 0.03
C ASN A 143 -4.98 -20.02 -1.46
N ALA A 144 -3.92 -19.60 -2.16
CA ALA A 144 -3.79 -19.71 -3.61
C ALA A 144 -3.93 -21.15 -4.13
N THR A 145 -3.27 -22.12 -3.50
CA THR A 145 -3.38 -23.53 -3.88
C THR A 145 -4.79 -24.07 -3.68
N LYS A 146 -5.46 -23.66 -2.60
CA LYS A 146 -6.84 -24.04 -2.32
C LYS A 146 -7.78 -23.46 -3.39
N PHE A 147 -7.65 -22.17 -3.70
CA PHE A 147 -8.46 -21.50 -4.73
C PHE A 147 -8.21 -22.04 -6.14
N LEU A 148 -7.03 -22.60 -6.41
CA LEU A 148 -6.72 -23.23 -7.70
C LEU A 148 -7.39 -24.59 -7.86
N MET A 149 -7.51 -25.37 -6.78
CA MET A 149 -7.92 -26.77 -6.83
C MET A 149 -9.38 -27.01 -6.40
N GLU A 150 -9.96 -26.12 -5.60
CA GLU A 150 -11.28 -26.27 -4.99
C GLU A 150 -12.23 -25.13 -5.42
N ASP A 151 -13.53 -25.44 -5.53
CA ASP A 151 -14.59 -24.49 -5.87
C ASP A 151 -15.01 -23.62 -4.66
N VAL A 152 -14.11 -22.77 -4.17
CA VAL A 152 -14.31 -21.91 -2.99
C VAL A 152 -14.74 -20.49 -3.36
N TYR A 153 -15.86 -20.37 -4.08
CA TYR A 153 -16.36 -19.07 -4.50
C TYR A 153 -17.03 -18.30 -3.36
N ARG A 154 -16.82 -16.99 -3.31
CA ARG A 154 -17.58 -16.06 -2.47
C ARG A 154 -18.48 -15.22 -3.35
N ASN A 155 -19.75 -15.07 -2.94
CA ASN A 155 -20.72 -14.25 -3.65
C ASN A 155 -21.05 -13.01 -2.81
N PRO A 156 -20.25 -11.92 -2.90
CA PRO A 156 -20.55 -10.69 -2.19
C PRO A 156 -21.83 -10.06 -2.76
N GLY A 157 -22.70 -9.58 -1.87
CA GLY A 157 -23.89 -8.84 -2.27
C GLY A 157 -23.59 -7.42 -2.77
N PRO A 158 -24.60 -6.69 -3.27
CA PRO A 158 -24.47 -5.29 -3.63
C PRO A 158 -24.08 -4.41 -2.44
N LEU A 159 -23.47 -3.26 -2.72
CA LEU A 159 -23.19 -2.24 -1.71
C LEU A 159 -24.45 -1.88 -0.92
N GLN A 160 -24.36 -1.93 0.41
CA GLN A 160 -25.44 -1.56 1.32
C GLN A 160 -25.11 -0.22 1.98
N PHE A 161 -26.12 0.62 2.19
CA PHE A 161 -26.00 1.90 2.91
C PHE A 161 -26.61 1.86 4.31
N ASP A 162 -27.42 0.84 4.59
CA ASP A 162 -28.02 0.57 5.88
C ASP A 162 -27.91 -0.93 6.21
N GLY A 163 -28.07 -1.27 7.48
CA GLY A 163 -27.96 -2.63 7.99
C GLY A 163 -26.53 -3.14 8.19
N PRO A 164 -26.35 -4.44 8.50
CA PRO A 164 -25.07 -5.00 8.95
C PRO A 164 -23.93 -4.90 7.94
N GLY A 165 -24.24 -4.80 6.64
CA GLY A 165 -23.25 -4.71 5.57
C GLY A 165 -22.75 -3.29 5.29
N ALA A 166 -23.40 -2.25 5.82
CA ALA A 166 -23.13 -0.86 5.47
C ALA A 166 -21.72 -0.38 5.88
N ASP A 167 -21.21 -0.90 7.00
CA ASP A 167 -19.91 -0.50 7.55
C ASP A 167 -18.75 -1.41 7.07
N SER A 168 -19.03 -2.32 6.13
CA SER A 168 -18.04 -3.23 5.55
C SER A 168 -16.86 -2.47 4.94
N LYS A 169 -15.65 -3.01 5.11
CA LYS A 169 -14.41 -2.42 4.60
C LYS A 169 -13.68 -3.42 3.72
N VAL A 170 -12.83 -2.91 2.84
CA VAL A 170 -12.00 -3.75 1.97
C VAL A 170 -11.06 -4.62 2.81
N VAL A 171 -10.95 -5.91 2.44
CA VAL A 171 -10.14 -6.90 3.17
C VAL A 171 -8.68 -6.47 3.29
N THR A 172 -8.13 -5.83 2.25
CA THR A 172 -6.76 -5.30 2.25
C THR A 172 -6.54 -4.35 3.42
N LEU A 173 -7.44 -3.38 3.61
CA LEU A 173 -7.39 -2.45 4.74
C LEU A 173 -7.50 -3.17 6.09
N CYS A 174 -8.39 -4.16 6.20
CA CYS A 174 -8.58 -4.89 7.46
C CYS A 174 -7.38 -5.75 7.86
N VAL A 175 -6.68 -6.34 6.88
CA VAL A 175 -5.57 -7.29 7.09
C VAL A 175 -4.22 -6.59 7.24
N GLU A 176 -4.06 -5.39 6.67
CA GLU A 176 -2.80 -4.65 6.71
C GLU A 176 -2.53 -4.03 8.09
N ASP A 177 -1.60 -4.56 8.87
CA ASP A 177 -1.23 -3.97 10.16
C ASP A 177 -0.12 -2.93 10.02
N GLN A 178 -0.40 -1.88 9.24
CA GLN A 178 0.48 -0.73 9.09
C GLN A 178 0.20 0.30 10.18
N ASP A 179 0.38 -0.05 11.46
CA ASP A 179 0.29 0.91 12.57
C ASP A 179 1.62 1.66 12.76
N TYR A 180 2.08 2.35 11.71
CA TYR A 180 3.33 3.10 11.74
C TYR A 180 3.32 4.17 12.84
N MET A 181 2.21 4.93 12.92
CA MET A 181 2.06 6.00 13.90
C MET A 181 1.92 5.49 15.33
N GLY A 182 1.21 4.39 15.56
CA GLY A 182 1.14 3.75 16.87
C GLY A 182 2.50 3.20 17.31
N ARG A 183 3.26 2.58 16.40
CA ARG A 183 4.64 2.13 16.68
C ARG A 183 5.59 3.28 17.00
N ILE A 184 5.48 4.42 16.31
CA ILE A 184 6.22 5.63 16.67
C ILE A 184 5.82 6.13 18.06
N LYS A 185 4.53 6.13 18.38
CA LYS A 185 4.03 6.56 19.69
C LYS A 185 4.56 5.64 20.80
N GLU A 186 4.50 4.33 20.59
CA GLU A 186 5.04 3.32 21.51
C GLU A 186 6.55 3.51 21.73
N LEU A 187 7.32 3.74 20.65
CA LEU A 187 8.74 4.07 20.76
C LEU A 187 8.98 5.32 21.64
N LYS A 188 8.21 6.39 21.42
CA LYS A 188 8.30 7.61 22.25
C LYS A 188 7.97 7.33 23.71
N GLU A 189 6.95 6.53 23.99
CA GLU A 189 6.59 6.12 25.35
C GLU A 189 7.74 5.36 26.05
N TYR A 190 8.45 4.48 25.33
CA TYR A 190 9.65 3.84 25.88
C TYR A 190 10.79 4.83 26.15
N LEU A 191 11.03 5.78 25.25
CA LEU A 191 12.03 6.84 25.47
C LEU A 191 11.69 7.70 26.69
N ASP A 192 10.42 8.03 26.89
CA ASP A 192 9.95 8.78 28.06
C ASP A 192 10.08 7.96 29.36
N LYS A 193 9.87 6.63 29.31
CA LYS A 193 10.16 5.74 30.45
C LYS A 193 11.64 5.74 30.79
N VAL A 194 12.52 5.58 29.79
CA VAL A 194 13.98 5.65 30.00
C VAL A 194 14.35 6.99 30.64
N ARG A 195 13.87 8.11 30.08
CA ARG A 195 14.08 9.46 30.64
C ARG A 195 13.62 9.58 32.09
N THR A 196 12.52 8.91 32.45
CA THR A 196 11.99 8.91 33.81
C THR A 196 12.85 8.11 34.78
N ILE A 197 13.49 7.03 34.31
CA ILE A 197 14.40 6.19 35.10
C ILE A 197 15.74 6.91 35.34
N VAL A 198 16.29 7.59 34.32
CA VAL A 198 17.60 8.28 34.41
C VAL A 198 17.51 9.72 34.97
N LYS A 199 16.58 9.98 35.90
CA LYS A 199 16.45 11.30 36.55
C LYS A 199 17.68 11.63 37.41
N PRO A 200 17.93 12.93 37.68
CA PRO A 200 18.95 13.35 38.64
C PRO A 200 18.77 12.62 39.98
N GLY A 201 19.81 11.91 40.43
CA GLY A 201 19.77 11.06 41.64
C GLY A 201 19.68 9.55 41.36
N CYS A 202 19.63 9.09 40.11
CA CYS A 202 19.76 7.67 39.77
C CYS A 202 21.18 7.13 40.02
N SER A 203 21.32 5.80 40.18
CA SER A 203 22.63 5.18 40.39
C SER A 203 23.50 5.26 39.14
N GLN A 204 24.82 5.32 39.35
CA GLN A 204 25.79 5.37 38.25
C GLN A 204 25.71 4.15 37.32
N ASP A 205 25.37 2.97 37.87
CA ASP A 205 25.26 1.74 37.08
C ASP A 205 24.04 1.78 36.15
N VAL A 206 22.91 2.32 36.61
CA VAL A 206 21.71 2.50 35.79
C VAL A 206 21.97 3.50 34.68
N LEU A 207 22.67 4.60 34.97
CA LEU A 207 23.02 5.60 33.97
C LEU A 207 23.99 5.03 32.91
N LYS A 208 25.02 4.28 33.32
CA LYS A 208 25.95 3.62 32.40
C LYS A 208 25.23 2.60 31.52
N ALA A 209 24.37 1.76 32.10
CA ALA A 209 23.62 0.76 31.35
C ALA A 209 22.69 1.40 30.31
N ALA A 210 21.97 2.47 30.68
CA ALA A 210 21.11 3.21 29.76
C ALA A 210 21.90 3.86 28.61
N LEU A 211 23.05 4.48 28.90
CA LEU A 211 23.92 5.06 27.89
C LEU A 211 24.44 4.01 26.90
N SER A 212 24.95 2.89 27.38
CA SER A 212 25.44 1.80 26.52
C SER A 212 24.33 1.21 25.65
N ALA A 213 23.14 0.98 26.20
CA ALA A 213 22.00 0.46 25.44
C ALA A 213 21.54 1.44 24.35
N MET A 214 21.43 2.73 24.67
CA MET A 214 21.03 3.77 23.70
C MET A 214 22.09 3.98 22.62
N ALA A 215 23.38 3.87 22.95
CA ALA A 215 24.47 3.89 21.98
C ALA A 215 24.35 2.73 20.99
N ALA A 216 24.16 1.50 21.48
CA ALA A 216 23.99 0.31 20.64
C ALA A 216 22.77 0.42 19.71
N VAL A 217 21.63 0.91 20.22
CA VAL A 217 20.44 1.15 19.39
C VAL A 217 20.74 2.16 18.28
N THR A 218 21.48 3.22 18.59
CA THR A 218 21.85 4.26 17.60
C THR A 218 22.76 3.70 16.52
N GLU A 219 23.76 2.88 16.88
CA GLU A 219 24.67 2.22 15.93
C GLU A 219 23.91 1.27 15.00
N ILE A 220 23.06 0.39 15.55
CA ILE A 220 22.25 -0.54 14.75
C ILE A 220 21.38 0.22 13.75
N LEU A 221 20.68 1.27 14.20
CA LEU A 221 19.82 2.08 13.33
C LEU A 221 20.62 2.83 12.26
N SER A 222 21.83 3.31 12.58
CA SER A 222 22.72 3.94 11.61
C SER A 222 23.12 2.97 10.49
N VAL A 223 23.49 1.74 10.84
CA VAL A 223 23.79 0.68 9.87
C VAL A 223 22.58 0.36 8.99
N MET A 224 21.39 0.24 9.58
CA MET A 224 20.16 -0.04 8.85
C MET A 224 19.69 1.11 7.94
N SER A 225 19.99 2.36 8.32
CA SER A 225 19.63 3.56 7.56
C SER A 225 20.58 3.87 6.40
N SER A 226 21.73 3.19 6.36
CA SER A 226 22.70 3.33 5.28
C SER A 226 22.10 2.75 3.99
N PRO A 227 22.10 3.47 2.86
CA PRO A 227 21.61 2.92 1.61
C PRO A 227 22.40 1.67 1.29
N ALA A 228 21.73 0.56 0.95
CA ALA A 228 22.37 -0.64 0.45
C ALA A 228 23.32 -0.23 -0.69
N SER A 229 24.62 -0.27 -0.43
CA SER A 229 25.64 -0.07 -1.45
C SER A 229 25.39 -1.11 -2.53
N ASN A 230 25.16 -0.65 -3.76
CA ASN A 230 25.02 -1.43 -4.98
C ASN A 230 25.75 -2.78 -4.90
N GLY A 231 24.99 -3.85 -4.72
CA GLY A 231 25.46 -5.18 -5.04
C GLY A 231 25.62 -5.26 -6.56
N ASN A 232 26.87 -5.33 -7.00
CA ASN A 232 27.25 -5.79 -8.34
C ASN A 232 26.42 -7.02 -8.72
N THR A 233 25.63 -6.93 -9.79
CA THR A 233 25.26 -8.10 -10.59
C THR A 233 25.94 -7.96 -11.94
N PRO A 234 27.04 -8.68 -12.20
CA PRO A 234 27.41 -9.03 -13.56
C PRO A 234 26.56 -10.23 -13.95
N PHE A 235 25.53 -10.04 -14.77
CA PHE A 235 25.04 -10.93 -15.82
C PHE A 235 23.88 -10.24 -16.53
#